data_AF-A0A1B6GKU0-F1
#
_entry.id   AF-A0A1B6GKU0-F1
#
_cell.length_a   1.000
_cell.length_b   1.000
_cell.length_c   1.000
_cell.angle_alpha   90.00
_cell.angle_beta   90.00
_cell.angle_gamma   90.00
#
_symmetry.space_group_name_H-M   'P 1'
#
loop_
_entity.id
_entity.type
_entity.pdbx_description
1 polymer ?
#
loop_
_entity_poly.entity_id
_entity_poly.type
_entity_poly.pdbx_seq_one_letter_code
_entity_poly.pdbx_strand_id
1 'polypeptide(L)'
;QAIYHYDSESDRHSVLVPLEQPPVGADFSTVEYHFTCKTSCPLGMNRKPIDVIFTLETERCEVIGRQIMAVKICSCPKRDKEKEEADVKNNGPRAISSEKRKISTKEKQEAAKKIKSENGLSQGVGPEQVLNNGEVGNINQNANLMKNELCGDSAVST
;
A
#
# COMPACT_ATOMS: atom_id res chain seq x y z
N GLN A 1 -5.50 24.99 -5.54
CA GLN A 1 -4.42 25.21 -4.53
C GLN A 1 -4.61 24.21 -3.40
N ALA A 2 -3.53 23.63 -2.86
CA ALA A 2 -3.60 22.70 -1.73
C ALA A 2 -3.64 23.45 -0.39
N ILE A 3 -4.44 22.95 0.56
CA ILE A 3 -4.62 23.50 1.91
C ILE A 3 -4.14 22.45 2.91
N TYR A 4 -3.23 22.82 3.80
CA TYR A 4 -2.68 21.91 4.81
C TYR A 4 -3.39 22.14 6.14
N HIS A 5 -3.79 21.06 6.81
CA HIS A 5 -4.50 21.11 8.08
C HIS A 5 -3.80 20.26 9.13
N TYR A 6 -3.91 20.69 10.39
CA TYR A 6 -3.44 19.97 11.56
C TYR A 6 -4.59 19.84 12.55
N ASP A 7 -4.91 18.61 12.94
CA ASP A 7 -5.90 18.30 13.97
C ASP A 7 -5.20 18.09 15.31
N SER A 8 -5.47 18.99 16.27
CA SER A 8 -4.89 18.95 17.61
C SER A 8 -5.45 17.85 18.51
N GLU A 9 -6.64 17.31 18.23
CA GLU A 9 -7.20 16.23 19.04
C GLU A 9 -6.54 14.89 18.70
N SER A 10 -6.33 14.62 17.41
CA SER A 10 -5.72 13.37 16.95
C SER A 10 -4.23 13.44 16.63
N ASP A 11 -3.64 14.65 16.67
CA ASP A 11 -2.25 14.94 16.29
C ASP A 11 -1.94 14.54 14.83
N ARG A 12 -2.94 14.69 13.95
CA ARG A 12 -2.85 14.28 12.53
C ARG A 12 -2.72 15.47 11.60
N HIS A 13 -1.91 15.26 10.57
CA HIS A 13 -1.77 16.21 9.47
C HIS A 13 -2.54 15.69 8.25
N SER A 14 -3.22 16.58 7.54
CA SER A 14 -3.93 16.29 6.30
C SER A 14 -3.71 17.40 5.27
N VAL A 15 -4.00 17.08 4.01
CA VAL A 15 -3.99 18.04 2.91
C VAL A 15 -5.31 17.95 2.16
N LEU A 16 -5.97 19.08 1.97
CA LEU A 16 -7.18 19.23 1.19
C LEU A 16 -6.82 19.78 -0.18
N VAL A 17 -7.35 19.15 -1.22
CA VAL A 17 -7.18 19.58 -2.61
C VAL A 17 -8.57 19.68 -3.24
N PRO A 18 -8.96 20.83 -3.80
CA PRO A 18 -10.22 20.94 -4.53
C PRO A 18 -10.29 19.91 -5.66
N LEU A 19 -11.41 19.18 -5.75
CA LEU A 19 -11.62 18.23 -6.83
C LEU A 19 -11.97 18.98 -8.11
N GLU A 20 -11.09 18.93 -9.10
CA GLU A 20 -11.32 19.53 -10.41
C GLU A 20 -12.14 18.58 -11.30
N GLN A 21 -12.91 19.16 -12.22
CA GLN A 21 -13.61 18.38 -13.25
C GLN A 21 -12.60 17.62 -14.11
N PRO A 22 -12.88 16.35 -14.47
CA PRO A 22 -12.03 15.61 -15.38
C PRO A 22 -11.80 16.39 -16.69
N PRO A 23 -10.58 16.35 -17.24
CA PRO A 23 -10.33 16.91 -18.56
C PRO A 23 -11.29 16.35 -19.62
N VAL A 24 -11.60 17.13 -20.65
CA VAL A 24 -12.51 16.70 -21.72
C VAL A 24 -12.01 15.39 -22.34
N GLY A 25 -12.88 14.36 -22.34
CA GLY A 25 -12.55 13.03 -22.85
C GLY A 25 -11.85 12.11 -21.84
N ALA A 26 -11.70 12.51 -20.59
CA ALA A 26 -11.24 11.67 -19.49
C ALA A 26 -12.37 11.43 -18.48
N ASP A 27 -12.40 10.21 -17.91
CA ASP A 27 -13.36 9.83 -16.88
C ASP A 27 -12.81 10.00 -15.45
N PHE A 28 -11.59 10.55 -15.32
CA PHE A 28 -10.89 10.68 -14.04
C PHE A 28 -10.09 11.98 -13.95
N SER A 29 -9.92 12.46 -12.72
CA SER A 29 -9.03 13.58 -12.37
C SER A 29 -7.78 13.04 -11.67
N THR A 30 -6.63 13.66 -11.92
CA THR A 30 -5.34 13.24 -11.33
C THR A 30 -4.88 14.28 -10.30
N VAL A 31 -4.44 13.81 -9.15
CA VAL A 31 -3.83 14.66 -8.10
C VAL A 31 -2.45 14.12 -7.78
N GLU A 32 -1.45 15.00 -7.83
CA GLU A 32 -0.06 14.64 -7.58
C GLU A 32 0.30 14.83 -6.10
N TYR A 33 0.85 13.77 -5.49
CA TYR A 33 1.31 13.77 -4.10
C TYR A 33 2.82 13.58 -4.03
N HIS A 34 3.46 14.32 -3.12
CA HIS A 34 4.89 14.21 -2.84
C HIS A 34 5.14 13.85 -1.37
N PHE A 35 5.81 12.71 -1.15
CA PHE A 35 6.23 12.27 0.17
C PHE A 35 7.66 12.74 0.47
N THR A 36 7.80 13.57 1.49
CA THR A 36 9.09 14.19 1.88
C THR A 36 9.97 13.26 2.72
N CYS A 37 9.44 12.14 3.22
CA CYS A 37 10.13 11.25 4.13
C CYS A 37 10.02 9.79 3.69
N LYS A 38 11.10 9.03 3.85
CA LYS A 38 11.12 7.57 3.60
C LYS A 38 10.52 6.84 4.79
N THR A 39 9.85 5.72 4.54
CA THR A 39 9.30 4.86 5.60
C THR A 39 10.38 4.36 6.57
N SER A 40 11.65 4.29 6.13
CA SER A 40 12.79 3.92 6.98
C SER A 40 13.30 5.01 7.91
N CYS A 41 12.74 6.23 7.89
CA CYS A 41 13.21 7.34 8.72
C CYS A 41 13.06 7.01 10.21
N PRO A 42 14.14 7.06 11.01
CA PRO A 42 14.12 6.64 12.41
C PRO A 42 13.30 7.56 13.32
N LEU A 43 13.20 8.85 12.99
CA LEU A 43 12.44 9.85 13.75
C LEU A 43 10.97 9.95 13.35
N GLY A 44 10.57 9.29 12.27
CA GLY A 44 9.20 9.33 11.75
C GLY A 44 8.58 7.94 11.76
N MET A 45 8.33 7.41 10.57
CA MET A 45 7.66 6.11 10.39
C MET A 45 8.43 4.93 10.99
N ASN A 46 9.75 5.01 11.12
CA ASN A 46 10.62 3.99 11.73
C ASN A 46 10.32 2.55 11.25
N ARG A 47 10.19 2.39 9.93
CA ARG A 47 9.89 1.13 9.23
C ARG A 47 8.52 0.51 9.58
N LYS A 48 7.65 1.23 10.31
CA LYS A 48 6.26 0.81 10.50
C LYS A 48 5.52 0.94 9.17
N PRO A 49 4.68 -0.05 8.80
CA PRO A 49 3.74 0.10 7.69
C PRO A 49 2.88 1.34 7.88
N ILE A 50 2.57 2.04 6.80
CA ILE A 50 1.67 3.19 6.82
C ILE A 50 0.60 3.04 5.75
N ASP A 51 -0.56 3.61 6.05
CA ASP A 51 -1.67 3.74 5.12
C ASP A 51 -1.91 5.21 4.81
N VAL A 52 -2.24 5.49 3.55
CA VAL A 52 -2.77 6.78 3.12
C VAL A 52 -4.28 6.62 2.99
N ILE A 53 -5.01 7.54 3.63
CA ILE A 53 -6.46 7.57 3.59
C ILE A 53 -6.87 8.72 2.69
N PHE A 54 -7.58 8.41 1.62
CA PHE A 54 -8.21 9.39 0.75
C PHE A 54 -9.69 9.49 1.12
N THR A 55 -10.16 10.70 1.36
CA THR A 55 -11.58 11.01 1.56
C THR A 55 -12.06 11.93 0.45
N LEU A 56 -13.23 11.63 -0.10
CA LEU A 56 -13.99 12.56 -0.92
C LEU A 56 -15.01 13.22 0.00
N GLU A 57 -14.95 14.54 0.09
CA GLU A 57 -15.75 15.32 1.03
C GLU A 57 -16.58 16.39 0.31
N THR A 58 -17.74 16.71 0.87
CA THR A 58 -18.51 17.89 0.47
C THR A 58 -17.85 19.17 1.01
N GLU A 59 -18.32 20.33 0.56
CA GLU A 59 -17.94 21.64 1.11
C GLU A 59 -18.26 21.78 2.62
N ARG A 60 -19.12 20.91 3.15
CA ARG A 60 -19.49 20.85 4.58
C ARG A 60 -18.66 19.83 5.35
N CYS A 61 -17.57 19.34 4.76
CA CYS A 61 -16.70 18.30 5.33
C CYS A 61 -17.42 16.97 5.60
N GLU A 62 -18.50 16.68 4.86
CA GLU A 62 -19.17 15.39 4.95
C GLU A 62 -18.51 14.39 4.01
N VAL A 63 -18.08 13.24 4.54
CA VAL A 63 -17.40 12.20 3.76
C VAL A 63 -18.40 11.45 2.87
N ILE A 64 -18.25 11.61 1.56
CA ILE A 64 -19.01 10.89 0.53
C ILE A 64 -18.37 9.53 0.24
N GLY A 65 -17.04 9.47 0.28
CA GLY A 65 -16.29 8.26 -0.06
C GLY A 65 -14.95 8.19 0.66
N ARG A 66 -14.45 6.95 0.88
CA ARG A 66 -13.16 6.71 1.52
C ARG A 66 -12.44 5.55 0.85
N GLN A 67 -11.16 5.75 0.55
CA GLN A 67 -10.25 4.71 0.07
C GLN A 67 -9.00 4.69 0.95
N ILE A 68 -8.56 3.49 1.33
CA ILE A 68 -7.33 3.29 2.09
C ILE A 68 -6.31 2.59 1.20
N MET A 69 -5.07 3.06 1.20
CA MET A 69 -3.99 2.49 0.41
C MET A 69 -2.73 2.34 1.24
N ALA A 70 -2.22 1.11 1.35
CA ALA A 70 -0.92 0.85 1.99
C ALA A 70 0.22 1.42 1.12
N VAL A 71 1.13 2.18 1.71
CA VAL A 71 2.23 2.84 0.98
C VAL A 71 3.57 2.55 1.64
N LYS A 72 4.59 2.36 0.81
CA LYS A 72 5.99 2.27 1.24
C LYS A 72 6.87 3.23 0.44
N ILE A 73 7.44 4.21 1.13
CA ILE A 73 8.35 5.19 0.53
C ILE A 73 9.78 4.70 0.69
N CYS A 74 10.41 4.35 -0.43
CA CYS A 74 11.74 3.77 -0.49
C CYS A 74 12.54 4.30 -1.69
N SER A 75 13.85 4.03 -1.70
CA SER A 75 14.75 4.50 -2.76
C SER A 75 14.72 3.65 -4.02
N CYS A 76 14.17 2.43 -3.97
CA CYS A 76 14.13 1.51 -5.12
C CYS A 76 12.75 0.85 -5.23
N PRO A 77 11.68 1.59 -5.56
CA PRO A 77 10.30 1.10 -5.49
C PRO A 77 10.06 -0.20 -6.25
N LYS A 78 10.57 -0.30 -7.49
CA LYS A 78 10.41 -1.49 -8.34
C LYS A 78 11.00 -2.75 -7.69
N ARG A 79 12.26 -2.70 -7.25
CA ARG A 79 12.95 -3.83 -6.61
C ARG A 79 12.25 -4.27 -5.33
N ASP A 80 11.87 -3.30 -4.50
CA ASP A 80 11.27 -3.59 -3.20
C ASP A 80 9.86 -4.18 -3.39
N LYS A 81 9.08 -3.69 -4.37
CA LYS A 81 7.78 -4.28 -4.77
C LYS A 81 7.93 -5.72 -5.25
N GLU A 82 8.81 -5.98 -6.23
CA GLU A 82 9.02 -7.32 -6.78
C GLU A 82 9.41 -8.33 -5.69
N LYS A 83 10.26 -7.90 -4.75
CA LYS A 83 10.66 -8.70 -3.61
C LYS A 83 9.50 -8.98 -2.66
N GLU A 84 8.72 -7.96 -2.31
CA GLU A 84 7.57 -8.12 -1.41
C GLU A 84 6.49 -9.04 -2.01
N GLU A 85 6.17 -8.87 -3.29
CA GLU A 85 5.23 -9.75 -3.99
C GLU A 85 5.75 -11.19 -4.10
N ALA A 86 7.05 -11.38 -4.35
CA ALA A 86 7.66 -12.71 -4.34
C ALA A 86 7.67 -13.35 -2.94
N ASP A 87 7.94 -12.55 -1.90
CA ASP A 87 7.92 -13.00 -0.50
C ASP A 87 6.51 -13.44 -0.08
N VAL A 88 5.45 -12.75 -0.53
CA VAL A 88 4.04 -13.14 -0.32
C VAL A 88 3.69 -14.43 -1.06
N LYS A 89 4.11 -14.58 -2.32
CA LYS A 89 3.85 -15.80 -3.11
C LYS A 89 4.51 -17.04 -2.51
N ASN A 90 5.76 -16.91 -2.05
CA ASN A 90 6.55 -18.05 -1.58
C ASN A 90 6.25 -18.47 -0.14
N ASN A 91 5.76 -17.54 0.69
CA ASN A 91 5.61 -17.78 2.13
C ASN A 91 4.18 -17.60 2.63
N GLY A 92 3.22 -17.41 1.71
CA GLY A 92 1.88 -16.93 2.05
C GLY A 92 1.88 -15.48 2.55
N PRO A 93 0.69 -14.91 2.83
CA PRO A 93 0.60 -13.61 3.48
C PRO A 93 1.26 -13.69 4.86
N ARG A 94 2.51 -13.21 4.95
CA ARG A 94 3.17 -13.04 6.23
C ARG A 94 2.42 -11.94 6.97
N ALA A 95 1.76 -12.29 8.07
CA ALA A 95 1.47 -11.30 9.11
C ALA A 95 2.78 -10.55 9.40
N ILE A 96 2.70 -9.22 9.49
CA ILE A 96 3.85 -8.34 9.67
C ILE A 96 4.38 -8.53 11.10
N SER A 97 4.95 -9.70 11.41
CA SER A 97 5.67 -9.96 12.64
C SER A 97 7.16 -9.76 12.39
N SER A 98 7.74 -9.00 13.31
CA SER A 98 9.12 -8.58 13.38
C SER A 98 10.06 -9.73 13.73
N GLU A 99 10.15 -10.77 12.92
CA GLU A 99 11.16 -11.83 13.13
C GLU A 99 12.46 -11.52 12.36
N LYS A 100 13.49 -11.17 13.14
CA LYS A 100 14.91 -11.11 12.75
C LYS A 100 15.29 -12.32 11.88
N ARG A 101 15.76 -12.09 10.65
CA ARG A 101 16.40 -13.15 9.85
C ARG A 101 17.62 -13.69 10.60
N LYS A 102 17.60 -14.97 10.96
CA LYS A 102 18.77 -15.72 11.40
C LYS A 102 19.66 -15.96 10.18
N ILE A 103 20.87 -15.40 10.18
CA ILE A 103 21.90 -15.65 9.17
C ILE A 103 22.31 -17.13 9.33
N SER A 104 22.01 -17.96 8.34
CA SER A 104 22.55 -19.32 8.26
C SER A 104 23.99 -19.26 7.77
N THR A 105 24.93 -19.49 8.69
CA THR A 105 26.33 -19.67 8.39
C THR A 105 26.50 -20.94 7.55
N LYS A 106 27.14 -20.80 6.37
CA LYS A 106 27.50 -21.91 5.50
C LYS A 106 28.64 -22.70 6.14
N GLU A 107 28.41 -23.96 6.49
CA GLU A 107 29.51 -24.89 6.74
C GLU A 107 29.95 -25.55 5.43
N LYS A 108 31.25 -25.51 5.24
CA LYS A 108 32.02 -26.04 4.11
C LYS A 108 32.38 -27.48 4.44
N GLN A 109 31.98 -28.44 3.62
CA GLN A 109 32.59 -29.77 3.60
C GLN A 109 32.87 -30.24 2.17
N GLU A 110 34.02 -30.86 2.04
CA GLU A 110 34.83 -31.07 0.84
C GLU A 110 34.78 -32.55 0.41
N ALA A 111 34.76 -32.75 -0.92
CA ALA A 111 35.21 -33.90 -1.71
C ALA A 111 34.82 -35.37 -1.33
N ALA A 112 34.13 -36.07 -2.26
CA ALA A 112 34.58 -37.35 -2.83
C ALA A 112 33.80 -37.75 -4.12
N LYS A 113 34.44 -38.61 -4.93
CA LYS A 113 34.31 -38.90 -6.38
C LYS A 113 33.16 -39.83 -6.85
N LYS A 114 32.76 -39.61 -8.13
CA LYS A 114 32.27 -40.52 -9.21
C LYS A 114 30.97 -41.32 -8.94
N ILE A 115 30.00 -41.48 -9.85
CA ILE A 115 30.01 -42.25 -11.12
C ILE A 115 28.80 -41.80 -12.02
N LYS A 116 28.93 -42.00 -13.34
CA LYS A 116 28.07 -41.66 -14.49
C LYS A 116 26.97 -42.70 -14.79
N SER A 117 25.77 -42.27 -15.22
CA SER A 117 24.81 -42.98 -16.11
C SER A 117 23.54 -42.10 -16.26
N GLU A 118 23.28 -41.36 -17.34
CA GLU A 118 22.75 -41.70 -18.68
C GLU A 118 21.22 -41.98 -18.79
N ASN A 119 20.59 -41.25 -19.72
CA ASN A 119 19.33 -41.44 -20.45
C ASN A 119 17.94 -41.12 -19.83
N GLY A 120 17.10 -40.46 -20.65
CA GLY A 120 15.63 -40.58 -20.57
C GLY A 120 14.82 -39.35 -21.02
N LEU A 121 14.45 -39.31 -22.30
CA LEU A 121 13.64 -38.30 -23.00
C LEU A 121 12.13 -38.57 -22.87
N SER A 122 11.26 -37.55 -22.81
CA SER A 122 10.04 -37.41 -23.66
C SER A 122 9.07 -36.31 -23.21
N GLN A 123 8.35 -35.78 -24.20
CA GLN A 123 7.45 -34.62 -24.22
C GLN A 123 5.96 -35.04 -24.25
N GLY A 124 5.07 -34.06 -24.02
CA GLY A 124 3.71 -33.98 -24.60
C GLY A 124 2.57 -34.37 -23.65
N VAL A 125 1.32 -33.87 -23.70
CA VAL A 125 0.54 -32.94 -24.58
C VAL A 125 -0.68 -32.43 -23.72
N GLY A 126 -1.30 -31.28 -24.06
CA GLY A 126 -2.38 -30.54 -23.34
C GLY A 126 -3.77 -31.23 -23.20
N PRO A 127 -4.94 -30.55 -23.25
CA PRO A 127 -5.25 -29.11 -23.37
C PRO A 127 -6.32 -28.57 -22.36
N GLU A 128 -6.62 -27.26 -22.49
CA GLU A 128 -7.96 -26.64 -22.39
C GLU A 128 -8.70 -26.37 -21.05
N GLN A 129 -9.22 -25.14 -20.97
CA GLN A 129 -10.56 -24.72 -20.51
C GLN A 129 -10.78 -23.89 -19.22
N VAL A 130 -11.49 -22.78 -19.46
CA VAL A 130 -12.60 -22.17 -18.69
C VAL A 130 -12.30 -21.08 -17.67
N LEU A 131 -12.81 -19.89 -18.03
CA LEU A 131 -13.18 -18.74 -17.19
C LEU A 131 -13.89 -19.17 -15.90
N ASN A 132 -13.61 -18.49 -14.78
CA ASN A 132 -14.69 -18.04 -13.91
C ASN A 132 -14.26 -16.88 -13.01
N ASN A 133 -15.17 -15.92 -12.96
CA ASN A 133 -15.22 -14.79 -12.05
C ASN A 133 -15.33 -15.27 -10.59
N GLY A 134 -14.81 -14.48 -9.65
CA GLY A 134 -14.97 -14.74 -8.23
C GLY A 134 -14.52 -13.55 -7.38
N GLU A 135 -15.43 -12.59 -7.21
CA GLU A 135 -15.44 -11.67 -6.07
C GLU A 135 -15.34 -12.44 -4.75
N VAL A 136 -14.41 -12.04 -3.88
CA VAL A 136 -14.62 -11.97 -2.42
C VAL A 136 -13.56 -10.96 -1.95
N GLY A 137 -13.88 -9.71 -1.59
CA GLY A 137 -14.81 -9.36 -0.53
C GLY A 137 -14.16 -9.68 0.81
N ASN A 138 -13.64 -8.69 1.52
CA ASN A 138 -13.80 -8.62 2.97
C ASN A 138 -13.52 -7.19 3.45
N ILE A 139 -14.66 -6.54 3.67
CA ILE A 139 -14.86 -5.20 4.17
C ILE A 139 -14.91 -5.35 5.69
N ASN A 140 -13.94 -4.77 6.41
CA ASN A 140 -14.13 -4.54 7.84
C ASN A 140 -14.71 -3.14 8.01
N GLN A 141 -16.04 -3.11 8.12
CA GLN A 141 -16.81 -1.96 8.56
C GLN A 141 -16.52 -1.75 10.04
N ASN A 142 -16.00 -0.59 10.41
CA ASN A 142 -16.28 -0.01 11.71
C ASN A 142 -16.98 1.32 11.47
N ALA A 143 -18.27 1.31 11.80
CA ALA A 143 -19.17 2.44 11.73
C ALA A 143 -19.08 3.30 13.00
N ASN A 144 -19.36 4.59 12.79
CA ASN A 144 -19.76 5.62 13.73
C ASN A 144 -18.76 6.20 14.74
N LEU A 145 -18.48 7.49 14.57
CA LEU A 145 -19.03 8.49 15.49
C LEU A 145 -19.35 9.78 14.73
N MET A 146 -20.62 10.18 14.75
CA MET A 146 -21.05 11.53 14.40
C MET A 146 -20.41 12.53 15.36
N LYS A 147 -19.77 13.57 14.82
CA LYS A 147 -19.76 14.89 15.43
C LYS A 147 -19.93 15.91 14.32
N ASN A 148 -21.08 16.58 14.36
CA ASN A 148 -21.29 17.84 13.67
C ASN A 148 -20.42 18.86 14.40
N GLU A 149 -19.31 19.27 13.79
CA GLU A 149 -18.71 20.55 14.11
C GLU A 149 -18.82 21.42 12.87
N LEU A 150 -19.51 22.54 13.06
CA LEU A 150 -19.58 23.63 12.12
C LEU A 150 -18.15 23.94 11.68
N CYS A 151 -17.87 23.79 10.38
CA CYS A 151 -16.67 24.37 9.79
C CYS A 151 -16.69 25.85 10.19
N GLY A 152 -15.73 26.25 11.01
CA GLY A 152 -15.72 27.53 11.69
C GLY A 152 -15.82 28.65 10.65
N ASP A 153 -16.99 29.28 10.61
CA ASP A 153 -17.12 30.67 10.19
C ASP A 153 -16.22 31.50 11.13
N SER A 154 -14.97 31.70 10.74
CA SER A 154 -14.27 32.92 11.14
C SER A 154 -14.66 34.00 10.13
N ALA A 155 -15.86 34.51 10.32
CA ALA A 155 -16.26 35.79 9.77
C ALA A 155 -15.32 36.89 10.32
N VAL A 156 -14.68 37.59 9.37
CA VAL A 156 -14.43 39.05 9.35
C VAL A 156 -13.73 39.70 10.55
N SER A 157 -12.61 40.39 10.29
CA SER A 157 -12.38 41.73 10.83
C SER A 157 -11.20 42.46 10.16
N THR A 158 -11.57 43.52 9.44
CA THR A 158 -10.84 44.75 9.07
C THR A 158 -9.66 44.66 8.10
#